data_AF-A0A956KMN6-F1
#
_entry.id   AF-A0A956KMN6-F1
#
_cell.length_a   1.000
_cell.length_b   1.000
_cell.length_c   1.000
_cell.angle_alpha   90.00
_cell.angle_beta   90.00
_cell.angle_gamma   90.00
#
_symmetry.space_group_name_H-M   'P 1'
#
loop_
_entity.id
_entity.type
_entity.pdbx_description
1 polymer ?
#
loop_
_entity_poly.entity_id
_entity_poly.type
_entity_poly.pdbx_seq_one_letter_code
_entity_poly.pdbx_strand_id
1 'polypeptide(L)' 'MQDVIARILHDPSFDASCFAVGYDERFSGVREAPLSDFLAGGEIPWHRIQTIRAGALAVWDRQERRDLLFGSGDSEA' A
#
# COMPACT_ATOMS: atom_id res chain seq x y z
N MET A 1 6.73 3.08 5.26
CA MET A 1 5.54 2.26 4.89
C MET A 1 4.31 2.76 5.62
N GLN A 2 4.33 2.81 6.96
CA GLN A 2 3.17 3.27 7.75
C GLN A 2 2.71 4.69 7.36
N ASP A 3 3.65 5.57 7.02
CA ASP A 3 3.34 6.93 6.56
C ASP A 3 2.47 6.96 5.30
N VAL A 4 2.70 6.04 4.35
CA VAL A 4 1.95 5.95 3.09
C VAL A 4 0.48 5.68 3.35
N ILE A 5 0.20 4.70 4.21
CA ILE A 5 -1.17 4.31 4.53
C ILE A 5 -1.81 5.34 5.46
N ALA A 6 -1.07 5.89 6.41
CA ALA A 6 -1.55 6.98 7.25
C ALA A 6 -1.98 8.19 6.39
N ARG A 7 -1.22 8.52 5.34
CA ARG A 7 -1.59 9.56 4.38
C ARG A 7 -2.89 9.22 3.65
N ILE A 8 -3.01 8.02 3.07
CA ILE A 8 -4.24 7.59 2.38
C ILE A 8 -5.46 7.66 3.32
N LEU A 9 -5.27 7.33 4.60
CA LEU A 9 -6.36 7.32 5.57
C LEU A 9 -6.72 8.70 6.13
N HIS A 10 -5.77 9.62 6.18
CA HIS A 10 -5.98 10.96 6.76
C HIS A 10 -6.30 12.02 5.71
N ASP A 11 -5.97 11.79 4.45
CA ASP A 11 -6.27 12.73 3.37
C ASP A 11 -7.71 12.51 2.89
N PRO A 12 -8.61 13.49 3.06
CA PRO A 12 -10.00 13.36 2.64
C PRO A 12 -10.16 13.32 1.12
N SER A 13 -9.10 13.62 0.36
CA SER A 13 -9.08 13.51 -1.10
C SER A 13 -8.97 12.07 -1.59
N PHE A 14 -8.54 11.15 -0.71
CA PHE A 14 -8.36 9.73 -1.02
C PHE A 14 -9.46 8.89 -0.38
N ASP A 15 -10.15 8.09 -1.19
CA ASP A 15 -11.08 7.09 -0.69
C ASP A 15 -10.35 5.76 -0.46
N ALA A 16 -10.18 5.35 0.79
CA ALA A 16 -9.45 4.13 1.14
C ALA A 16 -10.03 2.85 0.52
N SER A 17 -11.31 2.84 0.14
CA SER A 17 -11.93 1.68 -0.51
C SER A 17 -11.53 1.55 -1.98
N CYS A 18 -11.04 2.64 -2.60
CA CYS A 18 -10.44 2.59 -3.93
C CYS A 18 -9.00 2.05 -3.93
N PHE A 19 -8.39 1.89 -2.75
CA PHE A 19 -7.03 1.37 -2.63
C PHE A 19 -7.04 -0.14 -2.37
N ALA A 20 -6.10 -0.84 -2.99
CA ALA A 20 -5.79 -2.22 -2.73
C ALA A 20 -4.33 -2.33 -2.27
N VAL A 21 -4.08 -3.29 -1.38
CA VAL A 21 -2.78 -3.56 -0.80
C VAL A 21 -2.34 -4.96 -1.17
N GLY A 22 -1.17 -5.05 -1.82
CA GLY A 22 -0.49 -6.31 -2.10
C GLY A 22 0.44 -6.64 -0.94
N TYR A 23 0.23 -7.77 -0.27
CA TYR A 23 1.05 -8.22 0.85
C TYR A 23 1.47 -9.67 0.68
N ASP A 24 2.66 -10.01 1.20
CA ASP A 24 3.15 -11.39 1.19
C ASP A 24 2.54 -12.18 2.36
N GLU A 25 1.82 -13.25 2.04
CA GLU A 25 1.27 -14.19 3.01
C GLU A 25 2.14 -15.45 3.04
N ARG A 26 2.60 -15.84 4.24
CA ARG A 26 3.62 -16.88 4.48
C ARG A 26 3.44 -18.20 3.71
N PHE A 27 2.21 -18.53 3.31
CA PHE A 27 1.88 -19.78 2.62
C PHE A 27 1.22 -19.59 1.26
N SER A 28 0.75 -18.38 0.92
CA SER A 28 0.01 -18.11 -0.33
C SER A 28 0.79 -17.25 -1.33
N GLY A 29 1.93 -16.68 -0.93
CA GLY A 29 2.66 -15.68 -1.71
C GLY A 29 1.99 -14.30 -1.65
N VAL A 30 2.20 -13.47 -2.67
CA VAL A 30 1.63 -12.11 -2.73
C VAL A 30 0.12 -12.19 -2.97
N ARG A 31 -0.66 -11.73 -1.98
CA ARG A 31 -2.10 -11.55 -2.05
C ARG A 31 -2.46 -10.07 -2.13
N GLU A 32 -3.54 -9.77 -2.82
CA GLU A 32 -4.08 -8.42 -2.93
C GLU A 32 -5.44 -8.36 -2.24
N ALA A 33 -5.65 -7.37 -1.38
CA ALA A 33 -6.92 -7.12 -0.72
C ALA A 33 -7.23 -5.61 -0.71
N PRO A 34 -8.50 -5.18 -0.63
CA PRO A 34 -8.84 -3.78 -0.40
C PRO A 34 -8.15 -3.27 0.87
N LEU A 35 -7.64 -2.04 0.84
CA LEU A 35 -6.96 -1.43 1.97
C LEU A 35 -7.90 -1.32 3.18
N SER A 36 -9.17 -0.99 2.95
CA SER A 36 -10.19 -0.96 3.99
C SER A 36 -10.37 -2.32 4.68
N ASP A 37 -10.39 -3.41 3.90
CA ASP A 37 -10.53 -4.77 4.42
C ASP A 37 -9.28 -5.23 5.17
N PHE A 38 -8.10 -4.92 4.64
CA PHE A 38 -6.81 -5.17 5.29
C PHE A 38 -6.69 -4.49 6.66
N LEU A 39 -7.14 -3.23 6.75
CA LEU A 39 -7.14 -2.47 8.00
C LEU A 39 -8.14 -3.03 9.01
N ALA A 40 -9.30 -3.50 8.54
CA ALA A 40 -10.29 -4.14 9.38
C ALA A 40 -9.81 -5.51 9.90
N GLY A 41 -9.03 -6.24 9.11
CA GLY A 41 -8.45 -7.53 9.48
C GLY A 41 -7.40 -7.42 10.58
N GLY A 42 -6.49 -6.43 10.53
CA GLY A 42 -5.51 -6.16 11.60
C GLY A 42 -4.46 -7.25 11.87
N GLU A 43 -4.54 -8.40 11.20
CA GLU A 43 -3.66 -9.56 11.43
C GLU A 43 -2.32 -9.46 10.67
N ILE A 44 -2.25 -8.63 9.63
CA ILE A 44 -1.09 -8.59 8.73
C ILE A 44 -0.21 -7.38 9.04
N PRO A 45 1.08 -7.59 9.35
CA PRO A 45 1.97 -6.51 9.69
C PRO A 45 2.35 -5.68 8.46
N TRP A 46 2.46 -4.36 8.66
CA TRP A 46 2.76 -3.37 7.63
C TRP A 46 4.00 -3.67 6.78
N HIS A 47 5.05 -4.27 7.36
CA HIS A 47 6.29 -4.57 6.63
C HIS A 47 6.14 -5.69 5.59
N ARG A 48 5.01 -6.43 5.60
CA ARG A 48 4.70 -7.44 4.58
C ARG A 48 4.02 -6.85 3.36
N ILE A 49 3.65 -5.58 3.40
CA ILE A 49 3.09 -4.90 2.26
C ILE A 49 4.20 -4.68 1.24
N GLN A 50 3.95 -5.14 0.02
CA GLN A 50 4.83 -5.05 -1.13
C GLN A 50 4.37 -3.98 -2.10
N THR A 51 3.06 -3.80 -2.27
CA THR A 51 2.49 -2.87 -3.25
C THR A 51 1.21 -2.23 -2.72
N ILE A 52 0.90 -1.02 -3.20
CA ILE A 52 -0.38 -0.33 -3.01
C ILE A 52 -0.85 0.20 -4.35
N ARG A 53 -2.10 -0.08 -4.69
CA ARG A 53 -2.73 0.31 -5.95
C ARG A 53 -3.97 1.14 -5.66
N ALA A 54 -4.21 2.16 -6.45
CA ALA A 54 -5.45 2.91 -6.50
C ALA A 54 -6.19 2.52 -7.79
N GLY A 55 -7.11 1.55 -7.68
CA GLY A 55 -7.72 0.92 -8.86
C GLY A 55 -6.67 0.31 -9.80
N ALA A 56 -6.57 0.84 -11.02
CA ALA A 56 -5.61 0.37 -12.04
C ALA A 56 -4.18 0.96 -11.88
N LEU A 57 -4.01 1.99 -11.05
CA LEU A 57 -2.74 2.70 -10.89
C LEU A 57 -1.96 2.16 -9.68
N ALA A 58 -0.74 1.67 -9.88
CA ALA A 58 0.18 1.40 -8.78
C ALA A 58 0.70 2.73 -8.22
N VAL A 59 0.26 3.10 -7.01
CA VAL A 59 0.66 4.34 -6.34
C VAL A 59 1.91 4.16 -5.49
N TRP A 60 2.18 2.92 -5.07
CA TRP A 60 3.37 2.56 -4.33
C TRP A 60 3.76 1.12 -4.66
N ASP A 61 5.02 0.87 -4.98
CA ASP A 61 5.52 -0.47 -5.28
C ASP A 61 6.97 -0.59 -4.78
N ARG A 62 7.21 -1.57 -3.90
CA ARG A 62 8.53 -1.79 -3.32
C ARG A 62 9.50 -2.44 -4.31
N GLN A 63 9.03 -3.35 -5.17
CA GLN A 63 9.89 -4.00 -6.15
C GLN A 63 10.27 -3.04 -7.27
N GLU A 64 9.32 -2.25 -7.77
CA GLU A 64 9.56 -1.25 -8.80
C GLU A 64 10.12 0.08 -8.25
N ARG A 65 10.29 0.20 -6.92
CA ARG A 65 10.67 1.43 -6.20
C ARG A 65 9.81 2.64 -6.60
N ARG A 66 8.51 2.40 -6.80
CA ARG A 66 7.54 3.41 -7.21
C ARG A 66 6.96 4.08 -5.96
N ASP A 67 7.01 5.41 -5.89
CA ASP A 67 6.34 6.20 -4.85
C ASP A 67 5.69 7.43 -5.50
N LEU A 68 4.36 7.39 -5.63
CA LEU A 68 3.56 8.50 -6.17
C LEU A 68 2.86 9.29 -5.04
N LEU A 69 2.95 8.83 -3.80
CA LEU A 69 2.20 9.40 -2.67
C LEU A 69 3.00 10.45 -1.89
N PHE A 70 4.32 10.29 -1.78
CA PHE A 70 5.20 11.31 -1.17
C PHE A 70 5.94 12.15 -2.20
N GLY A 71 5.93 11.76 -3.48
CA GLY A 71 6.62 12.50 -4.54
C GLY A 71 8.15 12.48 -4.40
N SER A 72 8.67 11.76 -3.40
CA SER A 72 10.09 11.53 -3.20
C SER A 72 10.47 10.20 -3.85
N GLY A 73 10.40 10.16 -5.17
CA GLY A 73 11.22 9.25 -5.95
C GLY A 73 12.69 9.68 -5.90
N ASP A 74 13.25 9.89 -4.71
CA ASP A 74 14.69 10.01 -4.44
C ASP A 74 14.90 10.09 -2.90
N SER A 75 15.59 9.14 -2.27
CA SER A 75 17.05 9.18 -2.21
C SER A 75 17.72 7.89 -2.67
N GLU A 76 18.40 8.02 -3.82
CA GLU A 76 19.83 7.80 -4.06
C GLU A 76 20.63 6.72 -3.28
N ALA A 77 21.39 5.95 -4.09
CA ALA A 77 22.66 5.25 -3.89
C ALA A 77 22.71 3.92 -3.08
#